data_AF-A0A2E8U937-F1
#
_entry.id   AF-A0A2E8U937-F1
#
_cell.length_a   1.000
_cell.length_b   1.000
_cell.length_c   1.000
_cell.angle_alpha   90.00
_cell.angle_beta   90.00
_cell.angle_gamma   90.00
#
_symmetry.space_group_name_H-M   'P 1'
#
loop_
_entity.id
_entity.type
_entity.pdbx_description
1 polymer ?
#
loop_
_entity_poly.entity_id
_entity_poly.type
_entity_poly.pdbx_seq_one_letter_code
_entity_poly.pdbx_strand_id
1 'polypeptide(L)' 'MADKDDIRDGKNFYEEVPSKNEAFYLKGAGSLDWGMQNRLSRIFNPATGKTVMLAFDHGYFQGPT' A
#
# COMPACT_ATOMS: atom_id res chain seq x y z
N MET A 1 -47.47 -19.55 1.97
CA MET A 1 -46.24 -19.51 1.16
C MET A 1 -45.27 -18.65 1.93
N ALA A 2 -44.15 -19.21 2.38
CA ALA A 2 -43.25 -18.54 3.31
C ALA A 2 -42.47 -17.43 2.61
N ASP A 3 -42.39 -16.29 3.27
CA ASP A 3 -41.64 -15.09 2.93
C ASP A 3 -40.19 -15.44 2.56
N LYS A 4 -39.93 -15.56 1.24
CA LYS A 4 -38.58 -15.79 0.70
C LYS A 4 -37.91 -14.52 0.23
N ASP A 5 -38.65 -13.41 0.18
CA ASP A 5 -38.13 -12.13 -0.29
C ASP A 5 -37.47 -11.31 0.85
N ASP A 6 -37.78 -11.61 2.10
CA ASP A 6 -37.27 -10.91 3.30
C ASP A 6 -35.96 -11.50 3.86
N ILE A 7 -35.46 -12.60 3.29
CA ILE A 7 -34.20 -13.27 3.70
C ILE A 7 -33.08 -12.94 2.70
N ARG A 8 -32.98 -11.68 2.28
CA ARG A 8 -31.86 -11.17 1.46
C ARG A 8 -31.09 -10.02 2.12
N ASP A 9 -31.51 -9.57 3.29
CA ASP A 9 -30.89 -8.48 4.08
C ASP A 9 -29.58 -8.88 4.80
N GLY A 10 -28.76 -9.73 4.19
CA GLY A 10 -27.55 -10.25 4.82
C GLY A 10 -26.27 -9.49 4.49
N LYS A 11 -26.05 -9.16 3.22
CA LYS A 11 -24.73 -8.71 2.70
C LYS A 11 -24.91 -7.93 1.39
N ASN A 12 -24.27 -6.78 1.28
CA ASN A 12 -24.18 -6.01 0.03
C ASN A 12 -22.79 -6.24 -0.59
N PHE A 13 -22.74 -6.98 -1.70
CA PHE A 13 -21.50 -7.39 -2.36
C PHE A 13 -21.07 -6.45 -3.50
N TYR A 14 -21.85 -5.42 -3.82
CA TYR A 14 -21.56 -4.48 -4.91
C TYR A 14 -21.32 -5.18 -6.27
N GLU A 15 -22.21 -6.10 -6.66
CA GLU A 15 -22.06 -6.93 -7.88
C GLU A 15 -21.91 -6.09 -9.17
N GLU A 16 -22.48 -4.89 -9.20
CA GLU A 16 -22.40 -3.94 -10.31
C GLU A 16 -21.08 -3.12 -10.34
N VAL A 17 -20.26 -3.21 -9.28
CA VAL A 17 -19.00 -2.48 -9.17
C VAL A 17 -17.82 -3.45 -9.40
N PRO A 18 -17.14 -3.36 -10.56
CA PRO A 18 -16.00 -4.22 -10.82
C PRO A 18 -14.85 -3.91 -9.86
N SER A 19 -14.21 -4.96 -9.34
CA SER A 19 -12.95 -4.83 -8.58
C SER A 19 -11.86 -4.24 -9.46
N LYS A 20 -11.05 -3.34 -8.90
CA LYS A 20 -9.94 -2.67 -9.59
C LYS A 20 -8.67 -2.83 -8.77
N ASN A 21 -7.55 -3.00 -9.47
CA ASN A 21 -6.22 -2.95 -8.86
C ASN A 21 -5.69 -1.52 -8.95
N GLU A 22 -5.15 -1.02 -7.85
CA GLU A 22 -4.44 0.25 -7.82
C GLU A 22 -2.96 0.03 -8.15
N ALA A 23 -2.42 0.83 -9.07
CA ALA A 23 -1.01 0.77 -9.42
C ALA A 23 -0.14 1.30 -8.28
N PHE A 24 1.02 0.67 -8.04
CA PHE A 24 1.96 1.18 -7.06
C PHE A 24 2.61 2.48 -7.55
N TYR A 25 2.53 3.54 -6.74
CA TYR A 25 2.88 4.91 -7.11
C TYR A 25 4.38 5.16 -7.34
N LEU A 26 5.25 4.33 -6.75
CA LEU A 26 6.68 4.59 -6.73
C LEU A 26 7.36 4.13 -8.03
N LYS A 27 8.10 5.05 -8.65
CA LYS A 27 8.80 4.83 -9.93
C LYS A 27 9.66 3.56 -9.88
N GLY A 28 9.47 2.67 -10.86
CA GLY A 28 10.26 1.44 -11.01
C GLY A 28 9.93 0.34 -10.01
N ALA A 29 8.95 0.53 -9.13
CA ALA A 29 8.57 -0.44 -8.09
C ALA A 29 7.20 -1.12 -8.35
N GLY A 30 6.63 -0.93 -9.54
CA GLY A 30 5.30 -1.45 -9.91
C GLY A 30 5.18 -2.97 -10.02
N SER A 31 6.31 -3.69 -10.14
CA SER A 31 6.36 -5.15 -10.31
C SER A 31 7.04 -5.87 -9.14
N LEU A 32 7.15 -5.20 -7.99
CA LEU A 32 7.70 -5.79 -6.77
C LEU A 32 6.58 -6.46 -5.96
N ASP A 33 6.94 -7.50 -5.21
CA ASP A 33 5.99 -8.13 -4.29
C ASP A 33 5.46 -7.12 -3.25
N TRP A 34 4.26 -7.38 -2.73
CA TRP A 34 3.61 -6.54 -1.73
C TRP A 34 4.52 -6.22 -0.54
N GLY A 35 5.29 -7.21 -0.07
CA GLY A 35 6.19 -7.00 1.07
C GLY A 35 7.30 -5.99 0.78
N MET A 36 7.74 -5.88 -0.47
CA MET A 36 8.75 -4.90 -0.88
C MET A 36 8.14 -3.52 -1.11
N GLN A 37 6.97 -3.46 -1.76
CA GLN A 37 6.20 -2.23 -1.91
C GLN A 37 5.87 -1.60 -0.55
N ASN A 38 5.42 -2.41 0.42
CA ASN A 38 5.12 -1.94 1.78
C ASN A 38 6.35 -1.35 2.51
N ARG A 39 7.54 -1.96 2.34
CA ARG A 39 8.79 -1.41 2.92
C ARG A 39 9.17 -0.09 2.26
N LEU A 40 9.03 0.02 0.93
CA LEU A 40 9.32 1.25 0.20
C LEU A 40 8.38 2.40 0.61
N SER A 41 7.11 2.11 0.89
CA SER A 41 6.15 3.10 1.40
C SER A 41 6.50 3.69 2.76
N ARG A 42 7.37 3.03 3.55
CA ARG A 42 7.91 3.57 4.81
C ARG A 42 9.06 4.53 4.59
N ILE A 43 9.75 4.43 3.44
CA ILE A 43 10.85 5.31 3.06
C ILE A 43 10.30 6.51 2.30
N PHE A 44 9.47 6.27 1.27
CA PHE A 44 8.91 7.28 0.39
C PHE A 44 7.43 7.51 0.73
N ASN A 45 7.07 8.72 1.14
CA ASN A 45 5.69 9.05 1.49
C ASN A 45 4.74 8.82 0.29
N PRO A 46 3.67 8.00 0.40
CA PRO A 46 2.77 7.71 -0.71
C PRO A 46 2.07 8.90 -1.34
N ALA A 47 1.83 9.98 -0.59
CA ALA A 47 1.18 11.18 -1.10
C ALA A 47 2.13 12.08 -1.91
N THR A 48 3.44 12.03 -1.63
CA THR A 48 4.42 12.94 -2.26
C THR A 48 5.46 12.24 -3.12
N GLY A 49 5.61 10.92 -2.98
CA GLY A 49 6.65 10.13 -3.64
C GLY A 49 8.08 10.42 -3.16
N LYS A 50 8.25 11.15 -2.04
CA LYS A 50 9.55 11.70 -1.59
C LYS A 50 9.91 11.23 -0.19
N THR A 51 11.18 11.41 0.17
CA THR A 51 11.72 11.14 1.49
C THR A 51 12.67 12.27 1.92
N VAL A 52 12.74 12.51 3.23
CA VAL A 52 13.83 13.26 3.85
C VAL A 52 14.49 12.28 4.81
N MET A 53 15.70 11.85 4.47
CA MET A 53 16.44 10.86 5.24
C MET A 53 17.63 11.53 5.91
N LEU A 54 17.69 11.43 7.23
CA LEU A 54 18.85 11.88 8.00
C LEU A 54 19.84 10.72 8.10
N ALA A 55 20.97 10.84 7.42
CA ALA A 55 22.06 9.89 7.50
C ALA A 55 23.08 10.33 8.58
N PHE A 56 23.56 9.38 9.36
CA PHE A 56 24.55 9.56 10.42
C PHE A 56 25.49 8.35 10.50
N ASP A 57 25.84 7.80 9.36
CA ASP A 57 26.69 6.62 9.17
C ASP A 57 28.17 6.97 8.96
N HIS A 58 28.55 8.24 9.07
CA HIS A 58 29.92 8.76 8.90
C HIS A 58 30.96 7.99 9.73
N GLY A 59 30.57 7.50 10.91
CA GLY A 59 31.44 6.76 11.80
C GLY A 59 31.88 5.38 11.30
N TYR A 60 31.32 4.85 10.20
CA TYR A 60 31.75 3.54 9.67
C TYR A 60 33.23 3.54 9.27
N PHE A 61 33.79 4.69 8.87
CA PHE A 61 35.20 4.85 8.51
C PHE A 61 35.93 5.98 9.24
N GLN A 62 35.20 6.96 9.80
CA GLN A 62 35.80 8.13 10.45
C GLN A 62 35.95 7.99 11.97
N GLY A 63 35.36 6.95 12.58
CA GLY A 63 35.25 6.87 14.04
C GLY A 63 34.24 7.89 14.61
N PRO A 64 34.38 8.35 15.86
CA PRO A 64 33.41 9.26 16.46
C PRO A 64 33.43 10.63 15.77
N THR A 65 32.37 10.91 15.01
CA THR A 65 32.11 12.14 14.22
C THR A 65 30.87 12.87 14.71
#